data_AF-A0A966PND4-F1
#
_entry.id   AF-A0A966PND4-F1
#
_cell.length_a   1.000
_cell.length_b   1.000
_cell.length_c   1.000
_cell.angle_alpha   90.00
_cell.angle_beta   90.00
_cell.angle_gamma   90.00
#
_symmetry.space_group_name_H-M   'P 1'
#
loop_
_entity.id
_entity.type
_entity.pdbx_description
1 polymer ?
#
loop_
_entity_poly.entity_id
_entity_poly.type
_entity_poly.pdbx_seq_one_letter_code
_entity_poly.pdbx_strand_id
1 'polypeptide(L)'
;MRDGLSNKRIRPLIAPAAAVTDNTAFVSSIIDVQGYDKVTLVVVTGTNADAGGFRRNPTSVYVDPEHAAKEWEAFFRNHPQIVGLSGDLPEPGSFMTVDDFGVPIIASRDADGRFMAMVNACRHRGALVVEEERGTSRRFTCRFHSWTYDNGGALVGMPKREHFGAIDTNCHGLIRLPAVEKDGVLWVHPQPDGTIDVDSLLTPELTAELSSWNLGELQADGRMTFDVACNWKLAIDTFGETYHFPSLHQNTINLGFHGNVSGHEKFGRNHRFLLCRRGIDHVRTLPQEQWNITEAATPAYWLFPNIQLIVTDFGAFFIRICPDPKNPAHHISKITIFFRPGTSGSQEELDAHRELQRHLSQFFTDIIRDEDYVMSASQQVTANSGALTHIVFGRNEPALHHYHNTYRAALGMELLPLLSDVND
;
A
#
# COMPACT_ATOMS: atom_id res chain seq x y z
N MET A 1 -53.32 -6.20 3.78
CA MET A 1 -53.85 -6.07 2.41
C MET A 1 -52.68 -6.13 1.46
N ARG A 2 -52.83 -6.91 0.40
CA ARG A 2 -51.93 -6.99 -0.74
C ARG A 2 -51.97 -5.70 -1.57
N ASP A 3 -51.08 -5.67 -2.55
CA ASP A 3 -51.01 -4.79 -3.73
C ASP A 3 -50.01 -3.64 -3.57
N GLY A 4 -49.05 -3.41 -4.46
CA GLY A 4 -48.76 -3.98 -5.78
C GLY A 4 -47.75 -3.06 -6.49
N LEU A 5 -47.30 -3.48 -7.68
CA LEU A 5 -46.38 -2.84 -8.64
C LEU A 5 -44.94 -3.35 -8.57
N SER A 6 -44.27 -3.79 -9.63
CA SER A 6 -44.63 -4.27 -10.98
C SER A 6 -43.27 -4.47 -11.67
N ASN A 7 -42.97 -5.71 -12.06
CA ASN A 7 -41.80 -6.07 -12.87
C ASN A 7 -41.71 -5.24 -14.17
N LYS A 8 -40.55 -4.63 -14.43
CA LYS A 8 -40.14 -4.28 -15.81
C LYS A 8 -38.76 -4.90 -16.09
N ARG A 9 -38.78 -5.93 -16.93
CA ARG A 9 -37.59 -6.56 -17.53
C ARG A 9 -37.05 -5.66 -18.64
N ILE A 10 -35.75 -5.40 -18.63
CA ILE A 10 -35.02 -4.81 -19.76
C ILE A 10 -34.26 -5.95 -20.45
N ARG A 11 -34.45 -6.10 -21.77
CA ARG A 11 -33.74 -7.08 -22.61
C ARG A 11 -32.40 -6.50 -23.08
N PRO A 12 -31.32 -7.31 -23.18
CA PRO A 12 -30.10 -6.89 -23.86
C PRO A 12 -30.23 -7.06 -25.37
N LEU A 13 -29.72 -6.10 -26.12
CA LEU A 13 -29.48 -6.18 -27.56
C LEU A 13 -28.03 -6.60 -27.77
N ILE A 14 -27.80 -7.80 -28.30
CA ILE A 14 -26.51 -8.22 -28.84
C ILE A 14 -26.75 -8.66 -30.28
N ALA A 15 -25.99 -8.10 -31.21
CA ALA A 15 -25.91 -8.59 -32.59
C ALA A 15 -24.63 -9.44 -32.75
N PRO A 16 -24.66 -10.55 -33.52
CA PRO A 16 -23.50 -11.41 -33.70
C PRO A 16 -22.66 -10.95 -34.91
N ALA A 17 -21.35 -11.13 -34.86
CA ALA A 17 -20.50 -11.03 -36.05
C ALA A 17 -19.56 -12.24 -36.17
N ALA A 18 -19.30 -12.58 -37.42
CA ALA A 18 -18.96 -13.89 -37.94
C ALA A 18 -17.46 -14.25 -37.90
N ALA A 19 -17.20 -15.55 -38.03
CA ALA A 19 -15.88 -16.16 -38.15
C ALA A 19 -15.23 -15.92 -39.53
N VAL A 20 -13.93 -15.59 -39.55
CA VAL A 20 -12.97 -15.92 -40.63
C VAL A 20 -11.56 -16.09 -40.01
N THR A 21 -10.79 -16.92 -40.71
CA THR A 21 -9.64 -17.76 -40.40
C THR A 21 -8.25 -17.11 -40.37
N ASP A 22 -7.40 -17.69 -39.51
CA ASP A 22 -5.99 -18.08 -39.66
C ASP A 22 -5.02 -17.19 -40.48
N ASN A 23 -4.01 -16.61 -39.81
CA ASN A 23 -2.63 -16.68 -40.27
C ASN A 23 -1.62 -16.20 -39.21
N THR A 24 -0.65 -17.07 -38.95
CA THR A 24 0.60 -16.87 -38.22
C THR A 24 1.46 -15.74 -38.81
N ALA A 25 1.73 -14.68 -38.04
CA ALA A 25 2.95 -13.87 -38.11
C ALA A 25 3.04 -12.92 -36.89
N PHE A 26 4.17 -12.99 -36.17
CA PHE A 26 4.58 -12.16 -35.04
C PHE A 26 4.31 -10.65 -35.23
N VAL A 27 3.64 -10.00 -34.26
CA VAL A 27 3.85 -8.58 -33.92
C VAL A 27 3.68 -8.38 -32.40
N SER A 28 4.80 -8.04 -31.77
CA SER A 28 5.01 -7.77 -30.35
C SER A 28 4.79 -6.28 -30.01
N SER A 29 3.54 -5.86 -29.87
CA SER A 29 3.26 -4.54 -29.28
C SER A 29 1.83 -4.49 -28.76
N ILE A 30 1.70 -4.18 -27.47
CA ILE A 30 0.50 -4.08 -26.61
C ILE A 30 0.28 -5.27 -25.65
N ILE A 31 1.20 -6.24 -25.60
CA ILE A 31 1.30 -7.17 -24.46
C ILE A 31 2.76 -7.47 -24.18
N ASP A 32 3.46 -6.47 -23.66
CA ASP A 32 4.68 -6.70 -22.90
C ASP A 32 4.47 -6.01 -21.54
N VAL A 33 3.62 -6.62 -20.72
CA VAL A 33 3.71 -6.39 -19.27
C VAL A 33 4.65 -7.48 -18.78
N GLN A 34 5.94 -7.16 -18.80
CA GLN A 34 7.04 -8.08 -18.47
C GLN A 34 6.73 -8.85 -17.16
N GLY A 35 6.64 -10.18 -17.24
CA GLY A 35 6.55 -11.06 -16.07
C GLY A 35 5.14 -11.53 -15.67
N TYR A 36 4.08 -11.20 -16.41
CA TYR A 36 2.71 -11.52 -15.98
C TYR A 36 2.15 -12.86 -16.48
N ASP A 37 2.85 -13.60 -17.34
CA ASP A 37 2.28 -14.70 -18.12
C ASP A 37 1.56 -15.76 -17.28
N LYS A 38 2.16 -16.21 -16.17
CA LYS A 38 1.56 -17.28 -15.35
C LYS A 38 0.40 -16.77 -14.50
N VAL A 39 0.54 -15.59 -13.91
CA VAL A 39 -0.43 -15.01 -12.96
C VAL A 39 -1.66 -14.50 -13.71
N THR A 40 -1.44 -13.80 -14.82
CA THR A 40 -2.51 -13.38 -15.72
C THR A 40 -3.19 -14.59 -16.34
N LEU A 41 -2.47 -15.65 -16.70
CA LEU A 41 -3.09 -16.90 -17.15
C LEU A 41 -4.02 -17.50 -16.10
N VAL A 42 -3.66 -17.50 -14.82
CA VAL A 42 -4.54 -17.98 -13.73
C VAL A 42 -5.85 -17.20 -13.71
N VAL A 43 -5.77 -15.86 -13.74
CA VAL A 43 -6.95 -14.98 -13.79
C VAL A 43 -7.77 -15.18 -15.07
N VAL A 44 -7.11 -15.32 -16.22
CA VAL A 44 -7.72 -15.52 -17.54
C VAL A 44 -8.31 -16.93 -17.70
N THR A 45 -7.82 -17.92 -16.98
CA THR A 45 -8.40 -19.28 -16.98
C THR A 45 -9.51 -19.43 -15.95
N GLY A 46 -9.71 -18.44 -15.08
CA GLY A 46 -10.70 -18.51 -14.01
C GLY A 46 -10.30 -19.44 -12.88
N THR A 47 -8.99 -19.65 -12.67
CA THR A 47 -8.46 -20.51 -11.61
C THR A 47 -7.99 -19.66 -10.43
N ASN A 48 -7.90 -20.27 -9.24
CA ASN A 48 -7.27 -19.64 -8.10
C ASN A 48 -5.80 -20.05 -7.99
N ALA A 49 -4.96 -19.14 -7.52
CA ALA A 49 -3.63 -19.50 -7.08
C ALA A 49 -3.69 -20.57 -5.96
N ASP A 50 -2.80 -21.56 -6.06
CA ASP A 50 -2.74 -22.71 -5.17
C ASP A 50 -1.35 -22.81 -4.52
N ALA A 51 -1.30 -22.81 -3.20
CA ALA A 51 -0.09 -22.95 -2.40
C ALA A 51 0.39 -24.42 -2.26
N GLY A 52 -0.38 -25.39 -2.76
CA GLY A 52 -0.10 -26.83 -2.71
C GLY A 52 -0.45 -27.51 -1.39
N GLY A 53 -0.86 -26.76 -0.37
CA GLY A 53 -1.15 -27.25 0.98
C GLY A 53 -1.68 -26.14 1.88
N PHE A 54 -1.79 -26.40 3.18
CA PHE A 54 -2.19 -25.40 4.16
C PHE A 54 -1.07 -25.15 5.18
N ARG A 55 -1.20 -24.09 5.96
CA ARG A 55 -0.26 -23.76 7.05
C ARG A 55 -1.03 -23.45 8.32
N ARG A 56 -0.47 -23.82 9.46
CA ARG A 56 -0.95 -23.38 10.78
C ARG A 56 -0.13 -22.18 11.23
N ASN A 57 -0.77 -21.04 11.43
CA ASN A 57 -0.12 -19.84 11.97
C ASN A 57 -0.46 -19.71 13.46
N PRO A 58 0.53 -19.64 14.37
CA PRO A 58 0.26 -19.47 15.78
C PRO A 58 -0.37 -18.11 16.05
N THR A 59 -1.47 -18.07 16.81
CA THR A 59 -2.16 -16.81 17.15
C THR A 59 -1.36 -15.90 18.06
N SER A 60 -0.34 -16.45 18.74
CA SER A 60 0.57 -15.68 19.61
C SER A 60 1.28 -14.53 18.88
N VAL A 61 1.49 -14.62 17.56
CA VAL A 61 2.13 -13.55 16.76
C VAL A 61 1.32 -12.26 16.71
N TYR A 62 0.04 -12.31 17.09
CA TYR A 62 -0.85 -11.15 17.12
C TYR A 62 -1.02 -10.53 18.51
N VAL A 63 -0.46 -11.14 19.56
CA VAL A 63 -0.70 -10.74 20.96
C VAL A 63 0.55 -10.68 21.82
N ASP A 64 1.62 -11.37 21.46
CA ASP A 64 2.85 -11.43 22.24
C ASP A 64 3.61 -10.09 22.16
N PRO A 65 3.76 -9.33 23.27
CA PRO A 65 4.47 -8.06 23.27
C PRO A 65 5.97 -8.20 23.01
N GLU A 66 6.60 -9.33 23.36
CA GLU A 66 8.01 -9.57 23.04
C GLU A 66 8.21 -9.82 21.55
N HIS A 67 7.27 -10.55 20.93
CA HIS A 67 7.25 -10.73 19.49
C HIS A 67 7.06 -9.38 18.77
N ALA A 68 6.07 -8.59 19.19
CA ALA A 68 5.81 -7.28 18.62
C ALA A 68 6.98 -6.30 18.79
N ALA A 69 7.70 -6.34 19.92
CA ALA A 69 8.92 -5.55 20.11
C ALA A 69 10.03 -5.94 19.12
N LYS A 70 10.18 -7.24 18.81
CA LYS A 70 11.14 -7.71 17.79
C LYS A 70 10.73 -7.26 16.39
N GLU A 71 9.44 -7.34 16.05
CA GLU A 71 8.89 -6.81 14.80
C GLU A 71 9.14 -5.30 14.69
N TRP A 72 8.85 -4.54 15.75
CA TRP A 72 9.08 -3.10 15.81
C TRP A 72 10.54 -2.74 15.50
N GLU A 73 11.48 -3.37 16.21
CA GLU A 73 12.90 -3.11 16.03
C GLU A 73 13.40 -3.54 14.64
N ALA A 74 13.02 -4.73 14.16
CA ALA A 74 13.53 -5.25 12.90
C ALA A 74 12.89 -4.60 11.67
N PHE A 75 11.57 -4.38 11.70
CA PHE A 75 10.81 -4.02 10.50
C PHE A 75 10.55 -2.53 10.38
N PHE A 76 10.51 -1.80 11.50
CA PHE A 76 10.10 -0.39 11.50
C PHE A 76 11.24 0.54 11.94
N ARG A 77 12.12 0.10 12.85
CA ARG A 77 13.27 0.90 13.31
C ARG A 77 14.53 0.72 12.48
N ASN A 78 14.76 -0.49 11.95
CA ASN A 78 16.01 -0.87 11.28
C ASN A 78 15.79 -1.40 9.85
N HIS A 79 14.81 -0.82 9.15
CA HIS A 79 14.51 -1.13 7.76
C HIS A 79 14.09 0.14 7.01
N PRO A 80 14.45 0.31 5.72
CA PRO A 80 13.89 1.36 4.87
C PRO A 80 12.36 1.33 4.81
N GLN A 81 11.72 2.47 4.99
CA GLN A 81 10.26 2.60 5.01
C GLN A 81 9.78 3.36 3.78
N ILE A 82 8.64 2.96 3.23
CA ILE A 82 7.93 3.74 2.22
C ILE A 82 6.99 4.72 2.95
N VAL A 83 7.23 6.03 2.79
CA VAL A 83 6.47 7.07 3.49
C VAL A 83 5.34 7.67 2.66
N GLY A 84 5.34 7.44 1.36
CA GLY A 84 4.36 7.98 0.42
C GLY A 84 4.79 7.80 -1.03
N LEU A 85 4.05 8.46 -1.94
CA LEU A 85 4.39 8.56 -3.36
C LEU A 85 4.74 10.01 -3.73
N SER A 86 5.32 10.24 -4.90
CA SER A 86 5.70 11.60 -5.34
C SER A 86 4.55 12.61 -5.28
N GLY A 87 3.31 12.17 -5.53
CA GLY A 87 2.11 12.99 -5.40
C GLY A 87 1.80 13.49 -3.98
N ASP A 88 2.42 12.93 -2.93
CA ASP A 88 2.38 13.49 -1.57
C ASP A 88 3.20 14.77 -1.45
N LEU A 89 4.16 14.98 -2.34
CA LEU A 89 5.04 16.14 -2.37
C LEU A 89 5.07 16.68 -3.81
N PRO A 90 4.03 17.35 -4.31
CA PRO A 90 3.93 17.65 -5.75
C PRO A 90 4.94 18.71 -6.24
N GLU A 91 5.31 19.66 -5.39
CA GLU A 91 6.10 20.84 -5.80
C GLU A 91 7.24 21.16 -4.81
N PRO A 92 8.31 21.87 -5.23
CA PRO A 92 9.33 22.40 -4.33
C PRO A 92 8.74 23.14 -3.12
N GLY A 93 9.21 22.81 -1.92
CA GLY A 93 8.68 23.33 -0.66
C GLY A 93 7.47 22.58 -0.11
N SER A 94 6.87 21.64 -0.84
CA SER A 94 5.89 20.71 -0.27
C SER A 94 6.55 19.90 0.86
N PHE A 95 5.82 19.65 1.93
CA PHE A 95 6.25 18.80 3.04
C PHE A 95 5.11 17.96 3.60
N MET A 96 5.48 16.87 4.25
CA MET A 96 4.65 16.08 5.14
C MET A 96 5.46 15.64 6.37
N THR A 97 4.80 15.43 7.50
CA THR A 97 5.40 14.86 8.70
C THR A 97 5.00 13.40 8.86
N VAL A 98 5.94 12.58 9.32
CA VAL A 98 5.75 11.14 9.52
C VAL A 98 6.29 10.77 10.89
N ASP A 99 5.49 10.08 11.71
CA ASP A 99 5.84 9.66 13.07
C ASP A 99 5.63 8.16 13.30
N ASP A 100 5.38 7.41 12.23
CA ASP A 100 4.98 6.00 12.21
C ASP A 100 6.05 5.02 12.73
N PHE A 101 7.31 5.45 12.83
CA PHE A 101 8.48 4.58 13.04
C PHE A 101 9.31 4.95 14.28
N GLY A 102 8.68 5.66 15.23
CA GLY A 102 9.32 6.10 16.48
C GLY A 102 10.36 7.22 16.32
N VAL A 103 10.56 7.74 15.11
CA VAL A 103 11.29 8.99 14.85
C VAL A 103 10.30 9.96 14.21
N PRO A 104 10.15 11.19 14.72
CA PRO A 104 9.35 12.19 14.03
C PRO A 104 10.18 12.72 12.85
N ILE A 105 9.61 12.69 11.65
CA ILE A 105 10.29 12.96 10.37
C ILE A 105 9.59 14.13 9.69
N ILE A 106 10.36 15.03 9.09
CA ILE A 106 9.90 15.94 8.02
C ILE A 106 10.38 15.35 6.71
N ALA A 107 9.44 14.99 5.84
CA ALA A 107 9.67 14.63 4.45
C ALA A 107 9.30 15.85 3.58
N SER A 108 10.22 16.36 2.78
CA SER A 108 10.02 17.59 1.99
C SER A 108 10.61 17.50 0.59
N ARG A 109 10.18 18.40 -0.30
CA ARG A 109 10.96 18.79 -1.47
C ARG A 109 11.75 20.04 -1.17
N ASP A 110 13.06 19.99 -1.41
CA ASP A 110 13.91 21.18 -1.33
C ASP A 110 13.60 22.19 -2.45
N ALA A 111 14.33 23.31 -2.49
CA ALA A 111 14.14 24.34 -3.52
C ALA A 111 14.46 23.84 -4.95
N ASP A 112 15.28 22.79 -5.08
CA ASP A 112 15.63 22.15 -6.36
C ASP A 112 14.64 21.02 -6.72
N GLY A 113 13.63 20.78 -5.88
CA GLY A 113 12.64 19.72 -6.05
C GLY A 113 13.09 18.33 -5.60
N ARG A 114 14.28 18.21 -4.98
CA ARG A 114 14.79 16.92 -4.50
C ARG A 114 14.07 16.49 -3.24
N PHE A 115 13.78 15.20 -3.15
CA PHE A 115 13.21 14.59 -1.95
C PHE A 115 14.23 14.58 -0.79
N MET A 116 13.80 15.10 0.35
CA MET A 116 14.57 15.23 1.58
C MET A 116 13.80 14.59 2.73
N ALA A 117 14.51 13.90 3.62
CA ALA A 117 13.96 13.48 4.92
C ALA A 117 14.90 13.92 6.05
N MET A 118 14.32 14.44 7.13
CA MET A 118 15.05 14.94 8.29
C MET A 118 14.31 14.57 9.58
N VAL A 119 15.04 14.44 10.68
CA VAL A 119 14.42 14.35 12.01
C VAL A 119 13.72 15.68 12.31
N ASN A 120 12.43 15.63 12.61
CA ASN A 120 11.59 16.75 13.02
C ASN A 120 11.90 17.16 14.47
N ALA A 121 13.14 17.55 14.75
CA ALA A 121 13.58 17.97 16.07
C ALA A 121 14.53 19.15 15.95
N CYS A 122 14.15 20.26 16.58
CA CYS A 122 14.95 21.47 16.64
C CYS A 122 16.29 21.17 17.32
N ARG A 123 17.39 21.53 16.65
CA ARG A 123 18.76 21.29 17.15
C ARG A 123 19.14 22.12 18.37
N HIS A 124 18.30 23.06 18.80
CA HIS A 124 18.51 23.79 20.05
C HIS A 124 18.13 22.95 21.28
N ARG A 125 16.86 22.54 21.39
CA ARG A 125 16.32 21.87 22.59
C ARG A 125 15.34 20.71 22.27
N GLY A 126 15.38 20.19 21.05
CA GLY A 126 14.65 18.98 20.66
C GLY A 126 13.14 19.14 20.45
N ALA A 127 12.59 20.35 20.53
CA ALA A 127 11.18 20.59 20.23
C ALA A 127 10.86 20.24 18.77
N LEU A 128 9.64 19.74 18.50
CA LEU A 128 9.16 19.58 17.13
C LEU A 128 9.28 20.91 16.37
N VAL A 129 9.72 20.84 15.12
CA VAL A 129 9.91 22.03 14.28
C VAL A 129 8.63 22.32 13.50
N VAL A 130 7.98 21.27 13.03
CA VAL A 130 6.75 21.30 12.24
C VAL A 130 5.70 20.47 12.98
N GLU A 131 4.53 21.07 13.25
CA GLU A 131 3.40 20.40 13.91
C GLU A 131 2.32 20.03 12.89
N GLU A 132 2.27 20.78 11.79
CA GLU A 132 1.34 20.55 10.69
C GLU A 132 1.67 19.23 9.99
N GLU A 133 0.66 18.39 9.76
CA GLU A 133 0.88 17.09 9.10
C GLU A 133 1.47 17.26 7.70
N ARG A 134 1.07 18.32 6.99
CA ARG A 134 1.43 18.59 5.59
C ARG A 134 1.33 20.08 5.28
N GLY A 135 1.98 20.51 4.21
CA GLY A 135 1.81 21.86 3.68
C GLY A 135 2.88 22.24 2.67
N THR A 136 2.98 23.54 2.40
CA THR A 136 4.03 24.13 1.57
C THR A 136 4.77 25.19 2.37
N SER A 137 6.08 25.03 2.52
CA SER A 137 6.93 26.03 3.16
C SER A 137 8.35 26.02 2.62
N ARG A 138 8.92 27.22 2.45
CA ARG A 138 10.35 27.39 2.14
C ARG A 138 11.24 27.31 3.38
N ARG A 139 10.65 27.44 4.58
CA ARG A 139 11.37 27.48 5.86
C ARG A 139 10.57 26.83 6.97
N PHE A 140 11.24 26.10 7.84
CA PHE A 140 10.66 25.53 9.05
C PHE A 140 11.16 26.31 10.25
N THR A 141 10.27 26.97 10.99
CA THR A 141 10.63 27.79 12.16
C THR A 141 10.10 27.14 13.42
N CYS A 142 11.01 26.71 14.29
CA CYS A 142 10.64 26.10 15.55
C CYS A 142 9.92 27.12 16.44
N ARG A 143 8.69 26.79 16.87
CA ARG A 143 7.85 27.67 17.70
C ARG A 143 8.44 28.02 19.07
N PHE A 144 9.45 27.26 19.54
CA PHE A 144 10.01 27.48 20.87
C PHE A 144 10.89 28.74 20.94
N HIS A 145 11.87 28.87 20.05
CA HIS A 145 12.83 30.00 20.07
C HIS A 145 13.13 30.57 18.68
N SER A 146 12.30 30.24 17.69
CA SER A 146 12.42 30.69 16.31
C SER A 146 13.76 30.38 15.65
N TRP A 147 14.37 29.24 16.00
CA TRP A 147 15.41 28.65 15.15
C TRP A 147 14.76 28.24 13.84
N THR A 148 15.29 28.74 12.74
CA THR A 148 14.71 28.61 11.41
C THR A 148 15.63 27.80 10.52
N TYR A 149 15.07 26.78 9.89
CA TYR A 149 15.70 25.92 8.93
C TYR A 149 15.15 26.20 7.53
N ASP A 150 15.94 26.02 6.48
CA ASP A 150 15.38 25.93 5.12
C ASP A 150 14.68 24.58 4.91
N ASN A 151 14.03 24.41 3.76
CA ASN A 151 13.33 23.17 3.41
C ASN A 151 14.26 21.97 3.11
N GLY A 152 15.58 22.19 3.07
CA GLY A 152 16.62 21.16 3.03
C GLY A 152 17.27 20.88 4.39
N GLY A 153 16.77 21.53 5.46
CA GLY A 153 17.18 21.34 6.84
C GLY A 153 18.37 22.17 7.31
N ALA A 154 18.96 23.04 6.49
CA ALA A 154 20.09 23.87 6.93
C ALA A 154 19.61 24.96 7.91
N LEU A 155 20.37 25.23 8.97
CA LEU A 155 20.05 26.29 9.93
C LEU A 155 20.35 27.66 9.32
N VAL A 156 19.30 28.41 9.00
CA VAL A 156 19.39 29.72 8.32
C VAL A 156 19.00 30.91 9.21
N GLY A 157 18.37 30.66 10.36
CA GLY A 157 17.99 31.69 11.32
C GLY A 157 18.22 31.24 12.76
N MET A 158 18.94 32.04 13.52
CA MET A 158 19.22 31.81 14.94
C MET A 158 19.11 33.15 15.68
N PRO A 159 17.95 33.47 16.27
CA PRO A 159 17.77 34.69 17.04
C PRO A 159 18.79 34.80 18.18
N LYS A 160 19.23 36.03 18.48
CA LYS A 160 20.17 36.33 19.56
C LYS A 160 21.47 35.51 19.50
N ARG A 161 22.04 35.38 18.29
CA ARG A 161 23.24 34.57 17.99
C ARG A 161 24.42 34.89 18.92
N GLU A 162 24.56 36.14 19.33
CA GLU A 162 25.58 36.63 20.24
C GLU A 162 25.59 35.93 21.61
N HIS A 163 24.46 35.35 22.06
CA HIS A 163 24.37 34.62 23.32
C HIS A 163 24.96 33.20 23.27
N PHE A 164 25.24 32.69 22.07
CA PHE A 164 25.71 31.32 21.86
C PHE A 164 27.21 31.22 21.55
N GLY A 165 27.91 32.36 21.46
CA GLY A 165 29.31 32.40 21.02
C GLY A 165 29.49 31.95 19.57
N ALA A 166 30.64 31.33 19.27
CA ALA A 166 30.96 30.84 17.94
C ALA A 166 30.27 29.49 17.65
N ILE A 167 29.00 29.53 17.25
CA ILE A 167 28.31 28.36 16.67
C ILE A 167 28.56 28.32 15.17
N ASP A 168 29.04 27.17 14.67
CA ASP A 168 28.97 26.83 13.26
C ASP A 168 27.57 26.33 12.91
N THR A 169 26.83 27.13 12.14
CA THR A 169 25.48 26.81 11.67
C THR A 169 25.46 25.59 10.74
N ASN A 170 26.57 25.29 10.05
CA ASN A 170 26.66 24.12 9.18
C ASN A 170 26.59 22.80 9.96
N CYS A 171 26.99 22.80 11.23
CA CYS A 171 26.89 21.63 12.11
C CYS A 171 25.53 21.51 12.84
N HIS A 172 24.66 22.53 12.71
CA HIS A 172 23.42 22.65 13.49
C HIS A 172 22.14 22.65 12.63
N GLY A 173 22.22 22.21 11.37
CA GLY A 173 21.04 21.86 10.57
C GLY A 173 20.29 20.66 11.15
N LEU A 174 19.04 20.46 10.72
CA LEU A 174 18.28 19.25 11.07
C LEU A 174 19.07 17.99 10.69
N ILE A 175 18.94 16.95 11.52
CA ILE A 175 19.61 15.67 11.26
C ILE A 175 18.98 15.08 10.01
N ARG A 176 19.76 14.89 8.95
CA ARG A 176 19.30 14.25 7.71
C ARG A 176 19.14 12.75 7.93
N LEU A 177 18.09 12.22 7.34
CA LEU A 177 17.85 10.78 7.23
C LEU A 177 18.16 10.34 5.79
N PRO A 178 18.63 9.10 5.59
CA PRO A 178 18.70 8.52 4.25
C PRO A 178 17.33 8.59 3.58
N ALA A 179 17.28 9.15 2.38
CA ALA A 179 16.06 9.36 1.61
C ALA A 179 16.32 9.10 0.14
N VAL A 180 15.44 8.33 -0.51
CA VAL A 180 15.50 8.01 -1.94
C VAL A 180 14.11 8.13 -2.54
N GLU A 181 13.99 8.83 -3.64
CA GLU A 181 12.80 8.79 -4.50
C GLU A 181 13.15 7.99 -5.75
N LYS A 182 12.41 6.91 -6.00
CA LYS A 182 12.62 6.05 -7.17
C LYS A 182 11.27 5.57 -7.70
N ASP A 183 11.06 5.72 -9.01
CA ASP A 183 9.85 5.29 -9.73
C ASP A 183 8.53 5.79 -9.11
N GLY A 184 8.56 6.98 -8.51
CA GLY A 184 7.40 7.59 -7.86
C GLY A 184 7.21 7.22 -6.39
N VAL A 185 8.09 6.40 -5.81
CA VAL A 185 8.01 5.89 -4.43
C VAL A 185 9.00 6.62 -3.53
N LEU A 186 8.54 7.09 -2.36
CA LEU A 186 9.34 7.85 -1.41
C LEU A 186 9.84 6.94 -0.27
N TRP A 187 11.15 6.67 -0.24
CA TRP A 187 11.83 5.81 0.73
C TRP A 187 12.59 6.61 1.76
N VAL A 188 12.46 6.26 3.04
CA VAL A 188 13.21 6.89 4.15
C VAL A 188 13.71 5.81 5.09
N HIS A 189 14.97 5.91 5.53
CA HIS A 189 15.45 5.10 6.64
C HIS A 189 15.28 5.90 7.94
N PRO A 190 14.61 5.37 8.98
CA PRO A 190 14.32 6.13 10.19
C PRO A 190 15.55 6.39 11.08
N GLN A 191 16.64 5.64 10.90
CA GLN A 191 17.94 5.94 11.51
C GLN A 191 18.85 6.78 10.60
N PRO A 192 19.53 7.82 11.13
CA PRO A 192 20.47 8.66 10.37
C PRO A 192 21.67 7.91 9.77
N ASP A 193 22.10 6.82 10.39
CA ASP A 193 23.22 5.97 9.98
C ASP A 193 22.80 4.74 9.16
N GLY A 194 21.51 4.61 8.88
CA GLY A 194 21.00 3.54 8.03
C GLY A 194 21.33 3.73 6.56
N THR A 195 21.00 2.72 5.76
CA THR A 195 21.26 2.70 4.32
C THR A 195 20.01 2.31 3.56
N ILE A 196 19.83 2.90 2.37
CA ILE A 196 18.78 2.52 1.44
C ILE A 196 19.46 2.09 0.14
N ASP A 197 19.25 0.84 -0.24
CA ASP A 197 19.57 0.32 -1.55
C ASP A 197 18.29 -0.26 -2.14
N VAL A 198 17.57 0.54 -2.93
CA VAL A 198 16.26 0.15 -3.47
C VAL A 198 16.37 -1.06 -4.42
N ASP A 199 17.50 -1.20 -5.13
CA ASP A 199 17.74 -2.35 -6.02
C ASP A 199 17.96 -3.66 -5.25
N SER A 200 18.34 -3.58 -3.96
CA SER A 200 18.37 -4.75 -3.07
C SER A 200 17.01 -5.06 -2.41
N LEU A 201 16.15 -4.04 -2.26
CA LEU A 201 14.84 -4.15 -1.61
C LEU A 201 13.77 -4.65 -2.57
N LEU A 202 13.89 -4.29 -3.86
CA LEU A 202 12.98 -4.69 -4.94
C LEU A 202 13.75 -5.56 -5.92
N THR A 203 13.14 -6.64 -6.41
CA THR A 203 13.77 -7.40 -7.50
C THR A 203 13.72 -6.57 -8.79
N PRO A 204 14.60 -6.84 -9.78
CA PRO A 204 14.56 -6.15 -11.07
C PRO A 204 13.19 -6.22 -11.75
N GLU A 205 12.51 -7.37 -11.64
CA GLU A 205 11.18 -7.60 -12.20
C GLU A 205 10.14 -6.68 -11.54
N LEU A 206 10.10 -6.65 -10.20
CA LEU A 206 9.17 -5.78 -9.48
C LEU A 206 9.48 -4.30 -9.71
N THR A 207 10.75 -3.93 -9.86
CA THR A 207 11.17 -2.56 -10.16
C THR A 207 10.65 -2.12 -11.53
N ALA A 208 10.86 -2.94 -12.57
CA ALA A 208 10.35 -2.66 -13.91
C ALA A 208 8.83 -2.53 -13.92
N GLU A 209 8.16 -3.38 -13.15
CA GLU A 209 6.71 -3.38 -13.01
C GLU A 209 6.19 -2.12 -12.30
N LEU A 210 6.74 -1.76 -11.15
CA LEU A 210 6.35 -0.53 -10.45
C LEU A 210 6.60 0.71 -11.30
N SER A 211 7.70 0.73 -12.06
CA SER A 211 8.01 1.80 -13.03
C SER A 211 6.93 1.95 -14.09
N SER A 212 6.38 0.84 -14.59
CA SER A 212 5.36 0.87 -15.64
C SER A 212 4.05 1.54 -15.22
N TRP A 213 3.76 1.61 -13.91
CA TRP A 213 2.58 2.30 -13.40
C TRP A 213 2.71 3.82 -13.41
N ASN A 214 3.90 4.36 -13.65
CA ASN A 214 4.16 5.81 -13.63
C ASN A 214 3.61 6.45 -12.34
N LEU A 215 3.92 5.85 -11.18
CA LEU A 215 3.41 6.29 -9.86
C LEU A 215 3.76 7.76 -9.56
N GLY A 216 4.87 8.25 -10.13
CA GLY A 216 5.33 9.62 -9.99
C GLY A 216 4.40 10.68 -10.61
N GLU A 217 3.52 10.28 -11.53
CA GLU A 217 2.55 11.17 -12.18
C GLU A 217 1.22 11.28 -11.42
N LEU A 218 1.02 10.44 -10.40
CA LEU A 218 -0.23 10.42 -9.66
C LEU A 218 -0.35 11.62 -8.72
N GLN A 219 -1.56 12.16 -8.61
CA GLN A 219 -1.90 13.27 -7.72
C GLN A 219 -2.68 12.77 -6.51
N ALA A 220 -2.28 13.18 -5.30
CA ALA A 220 -3.02 12.82 -4.09
C ALA A 220 -4.25 13.72 -3.91
N ASP A 221 -5.43 13.14 -3.71
CA ASP A 221 -6.70 13.89 -3.56
C ASP A 221 -7.44 13.57 -2.25
N GLY A 222 -7.21 12.40 -1.65
CA GLY A 222 -7.87 11.98 -0.41
C GLY A 222 -6.92 11.29 0.57
N ARG A 223 -7.12 11.53 1.87
CA ARG A 223 -6.40 10.83 2.94
C ARG A 223 -7.38 10.46 4.05
N MET A 224 -7.23 9.24 4.57
CA MET A 224 -8.07 8.71 5.64
C MET A 224 -7.19 8.00 6.66
N THR A 225 -7.54 8.15 7.93
CA THR A 225 -6.85 7.49 9.04
C THR A 225 -7.87 6.71 9.84
N PHE A 226 -7.60 5.43 10.07
CA PHE A 226 -8.42 4.57 10.91
C PHE A 226 -7.61 4.08 12.10
N ASP A 227 -8.16 4.29 13.28
CA ASP A 227 -7.66 3.76 14.56
C ASP A 227 -8.38 2.43 14.83
N VAL A 228 -7.63 1.32 14.86
CA VAL A 228 -8.23 -0.02 14.83
C VAL A 228 -7.65 -0.89 15.93
N ALA A 229 -8.55 -1.51 16.71
CA ALA A 229 -8.23 -2.41 17.81
C ALA A 229 -7.90 -3.84 17.33
N CYS A 230 -6.94 -3.97 16.40
CA CYS A 230 -6.36 -5.26 16.01
C CYS A 230 -4.87 -5.12 15.68
N ASN A 231 -4.14 -6.23 15.75
CA ASN A 231 -2.78 -6.33 15.27
C ASN A 231 -2.71 -5.96 13.78
N TRP A 232 -1.73 -5.15 13.41
CA TRP A 232 -1.49 -4.70 12.05
C TRP A 232 -1.43 -5.84 11.01
N LYS A 233 -0.93 -7.03 11.39
CA LYS A 233 -0.88 -8.19 10.48
C LYS A 233 -2.26 -8.74 10.14
N LEU A 234 -3.24 -8.68 11.05
CA LEU A 234 -4.61 -9.11 10.76
C LEU A 234 -5.25 -8.20 9.70
N ALA A 235 -4.95 -6.89 9.74
CA ALA A 235 -5.38 -5.96 8.71
C ALA A 235 -4.70 -6.22 7.36
N ILE A 236 -3.43 -6.65 7.34
CA ILE A 236 -2.77 -7.06 6.09
C ILE A 236 -3.37 -8.35 5.52
N ASP A 237 -3.73 -9.29 6.40
CA ASP A 237 -4.25 -10.60 6.00
C ASP A 237 -5.50 -10.46 5.09
N THR A 238 -6.32 -9.41 5.27
CA THR A 238 -7.54 -9.18 4.45
C THR A 238 -7.26 -8.78 3.00
N PHE A 239 -6.03 -8.36 2.66
CA PHE A 239 -5.65 -7.99 1.29
C PHE A 239 -4.99 -9.13 0.50
N GLY A 240 -4.73 -10.27 1.13
CA GLY A 240 -4.00 -11.39 0.52
C GLY A 240 -4.89 -12.52 -0.03
N GLU A 241 -6.20 -12.40 0.05
CA GLU A 241 -7.11 -13.44 -0.43
C GLU A 241 -8.46 -12.86 -0.86
N THR A 242 -9.25 -13.66 -1.58
CA THR A 242 -10.61 -13.31 -2.01
C THR A 242 -11.65 -14.33 -1.54
N TYR A 243 -11.25 -15.16 -0.57
CA TYR A 243 -12.06 -16.25 -0.04
C TYR A 243 -13.25 -15.73 0.77
N HIS A 244 -13.06 -14.64 1.51
CA HIS A 244 -14.15 -14.02 2.26
C HIS A 244 -15.14 -13.24 1.37
N PHE A 245 -14.81 -12.92 0.11
CA PHE A 245 -15.62 -12.03 -0.74
C PHE A 245 -17.07 -12.52 -0.89
N PRO A 246 -17.36 -13.80 -1.21
CA PRO A 246 -18.74 -14.26 -1.37
C PRO A 246 -19.53 -14.36 -0.06
N SER A 247 -18.90 -14.16 1.09
CA SER A 247 -19.52 -14.28 2.42
C SER A 247 -19.65 -12.92 3.10
N LEU A 248 -18.54 -12.18 3.22
CA LEU A 248 -18.48 -10.88 3.86
C LEU A 248 -18.98 -9.79 2.90
N HIS A 249 -18.37 -9.69 1.72
CA HIS A 249 -18.65 -8.64 0.73
C HIS A 249 -19.80 -8.93 -0.23
N GLN A 250 -20.79 -9.70 0.20
CA GLN A 250 -21.89 -10.19 -0.66
C GLN A 250 -22.59 -9.07 -1.44
N ASN A 251 -22.75 -7.92 -0.80
CA ASN A 251 -23.49 -6.78 -1.34
C ASN A 251 -22.57 -5.62 -1.76
N THR A 252 -21.25 -5.81 -1.70
CA THR A 252 -20.24 -4.77 -1.94
C THR A 252 -19.22 -5.25 -2.96
N ILE A 253 -18.00 -5.62 -2.55
CA ILE A 253 -16.88 -5.96 -3.45
C ILE A 253 -17.21 -7.17 -4.34
N ASN A 254 -17.92 -8.19 -3.84
CA ASN A 254 -18.21 -9.41 -4.62
C ASN A 254 -19.05 -9.15 -5.89
N LEU A 255 -19.73 -8.00 -5.98
CA LEU A 255 -20.45 -7.58 -7.18
C LEU A 255 -19.52 -7.24 -8.34
N GLY A 256 -18.30 -6.75 -8.06
CA GLY A 256 -17.31 -6.37 -9.06
C GLY A 256 -16.26 -7.44 -9.35
N PHE A 257 -16.15 -8.47 -8.51
CA PHE A 257 -15.07 -9.45 -8.54
C PHE A 257 -15.58 -10.90 -8.61
N HIS A 258 -14.77 -11.78 -9.18
CA HIS A 258 -14.94 -13.22 -9.07
C HIS A 258 -14.18 -13.71 -7.82
N GLY A 259 -14.91 -14.13 -6.77
CA GLY A 259 -14.29 -14.68 -5.56
C GLY A 259 -13.58 -16.01 -5.84
N ASN A 260 -12.48 -16.29 -5.12
CA ASN A 260 -11.60 -17.45 -5.35
C ASN A 260 -11.11 -17.57 -6.80
N VAL A 261 -10.87 -16.44 -7.46
CA VAL A 261 -10.14 -16.37 -8.72
C VAL A 261 -9.10 -15.28 -8.54
N SER A 262 -7.85 -15.68 -8.36
CA SER A 262 -6.76 -14.75 -8.10
C SER A 262 -5.43 -15.29 -8.59
N GLY A 263 -4.57 -14.38 -9.01
CA GLY A 263 -3.17 -14.69 -9.30
C GLY A 263 -2.26 -14.23 -8.17
N HIS A 264 -1.13 -14.91 -7.96
CA HIS A 264 -0.14 -14.55 -6.95
C HIS A 264 1.29 -14.81 -7.44
N GLU A 265 2.20 -13.87 -7.21
CA GLU A 265 3.61 -13.98 -7.56
C GLU A 265 4.51 -13.23 -6.59
N LYS A 266 5.66 -13.84 -6.27
CA LYS A 266 6.58 -13.39 -5.23
C LYS A 266 7.78 -12.70 -5.85
N PHE A 267 8.24 -11.64 -5.20
CA PHE A 267 9.40 -10.83 -5.58
C PHE A 267 10.31 -10.64 -4.36
N GLY A 268 11.08 -11.67 -4.02
CA GLY A 268 11.87 -11.69 -2.79
C GLY A 268 10.97 -11.58 -1.56
N ARG A 269 11.12 -10.48 -0.80
CA ARG A 269 10.27 -10.17 0.37
C ARG A 269 8.92 -9.56 0.01
N ASN A 270 8.68 -9.18 -1.24
CA ASN A 270 7.44 -8.55 -1.68
C ASN A 270 6.60 -9.54 -2.48
N HIS A 271 5.36 -9.18 -2.82
CA HIS A 271 4.60 -9.91 -3.82
C HIS A 271 3.57 -9.04 -4.53
N ARG A 272 3.00 -9.62 -5.58
CA ARG A 272 1.78 -9.16 -6.23
C ARG A 272 0.68 -10.19 -6.08
N PHE A 273 -0.52 -9.70 -5.79
CA PHE A 273 -1.78 -10.43 -5.79
C PHE A 273 -2.71 -9.77 -6.82
N LEU A 274 -3.35 -10.57 -7.68
CA LEU A 274 -4.31 -10.08 -8.68
C LEU A 274 -5.71 -10.48 -8.27
N LEU A 275 -6.56 -9.50 -7.98
CA LEU A 275 -7.97 -9.73 -7.68
C LEU A 275 -8.75 -9.76 -9.01
N CYS A 276 -9.39 -10.88 -9.34
CA CYS A 276 -10.07 -11.04 -10.61
C CYS A 276 -11.35 -10.20 -10.68
N ARG A 277 -11.36 -9.17 -11.54
CA ARG A 277 -12.56 -8.35 -11.80
C ARG A 277 -13.47 -9.12 -12.75
N ARG A 278 -14.79 -8.96 -12.58
CA ARG A 278 -15.78 -9.51 -13.54
C ARG A 278 -15.62 -8.95 -14.94
N GLY A 279 -14.96 -7.80 -15.10
CA GLY A 279 -14.58 -7.24 -16.40
C GLY A 279 -13.78 -8.20 -17.27
N ILE A 280 -13.10 -9.20 -16.68
CA ILE A 280 -12.42 -10.26 -17.41
C ILE A 280 -13.33 -11.00 -18.41
N ASP A 281 -14.63 -11.14 -18.09
CA ASP A 281 -15.58 -11.85 -18.93
C ASP A 281 -15.75 -11.15 -20.29
N HIS A 282 -15.60 -9.82 -20.31
CA HIS A 282 -15.56 -9.04 -21.54
C HIS A 282 -14.16 -9.06 -22.18
N VAL A 283 -13.11 -8.82 -21.40
CA VAL A 283 -11.73 -8.77 -21.91
C VAL A 283 -11.35 -10.03 -22.68
N ARG A 284 -11.77 -11.22 -22.22
CA ARG A 284 -11.54 -12.51 -22.90
C ARG A 284 -12.18 -12.62 -24.30
N THR A 285 -13.15 -11.76 -24.62
CA THR A 285 -13.78 -11.72 -25.95
C THR A 285 -13.04 -10.82 -26.94
N LEU A 286 -12.10 -10.01 -26.46
CA LEU A 286 -11.32 -9.08 -27.26
C LEU A 286 -10.04 -9.75 -27.77
N PRO A 287 -9.49 -9.28 -28.92
CA PRO A 287 -8.13 -9.61 -29.33
C PRO A 287 -7.13 -9.32 -28.21
N GLN A 288 -6.10 -10.15 -28.10
CA GLN A 288 -5.16 -10.09 -26.98
C GLN A 288 -4.49 -8.70 -26.90
N GLU A 289 -4.25 -8.05 -28.04
CA GLU A 289 -3.64 -6.72 -28.16
C GLU A 289 -4.53 -5.60 -27.62
N GLN A 290 -5.76 -5.89 -27.23
CA GLN A 290 -6.68 -4.94 -26.59
C GLN A 290 -6.86 -5.24 -25.10
N TRP A 291 -6.15 -6.23 -24.55
CA TRP A 291 -6.29 -6.59 -23.16
C TRP A 291 -5.71 -5.50 -22.26
N ASN A 292 -6.53 -5.05 -21.32
CA ASN A 292 -6.11 -4.15 -20.26
C ASN A 292 -6.19 -4.87 -18.92
N ILE A 293 -5.04 -4.99 -18.24
CA ILE A 293 -4.96 -5.72 -16.98
C ILE A 293 -5.85 -5.09 -15.91
N THR A 294 -6.00 -3.77 -15.89
CA THR A 294 -6.81 -3.08 -14.87
C THR A 294 -8.31 -3.28 -15.09
N GLU A 295 -8.75 -3.67 -16.29
CA GLU A 295 -10.15 -4.07 -16.55
C GLU A 295 -10.41 -5.52 -16.17
N ALA A 296 -9.41 -6.39 -16.38
CA ALA A 296 -9.45 -7.81 -16.08
C ALA A 296 -9.24 -8.14 -14.60
N ALA A 297 -8.43 -7.35 -13.91
CA ALA A 297 -8.00 -7.57 -12.54
C ALA A 297 -7.67 -6.26 -11.82
N THR A 298 -7.54 -6.34 -10.50
CA THR A 298 -6.96 -5.26 -9.69
C THR A 298 -5.62 -5.75 -9.14
N PRO A 299 -4.49 -5.21 -9.62
CA PRO A 299 -3.18 -5.49 -9.05
C PRO A 299 -3.03 -4.89 -7.65
N ALA A 300 -2.72 -5.74 -6.70
CA ALA A 300 -2.49 -5.41 -5.30
C ALA A 300 -1.08 -5.88 -4.90
N TYR A 301 -0.22 -4.96 -4.53
CA TYR A 301 1.15 -5.23 -4.09
C TYR A 301 1.22 -5.11 -2.60
N TRP A 302 1.81 -6.12 -1.98
CA TRP A 302 2.34 -5.96 -0.64
C TRP A 302 3.82 -5.71 -0.72
N LEU A 303 4.22 -4.54 -0.23
CA LEU A 303 5.62 -4.15 -0.11
C LEU A 303 5.98 -4.23 1.37
N PHE A 304 7.03 -5.01 1.65
CA PHE A 304 7.46 -5.28 3.00
C PHE A 304 7.85 -3.97 3.72
N PRO A 305 7.51 -3.80 5.01
CA PRO A 305 6.73 -4.74 5.82
C PRO A 305 5.22 -4.52 5.76
N ASN A 306 4.75 -3.30 5.52
CA ASN A 306 3.39 -2.89 5.94
C ASN A 306 2.63 -2.04 4.93
N ILE A 307 3.00 -2.15 3.66
CA ILE A 307 2.40 -1.36 2.58
C ILE A 307 1.50 -2.26 1.76
N GLN A 308 0.26 -1.82 1.57
CA GLN A 308 -0.62 -2.33 0.53
C GLN A 308 -0.80 -1.23 -0.54
N LEU A 309 -0.24 -1.47 -1.73
CA LEU A 309 -0.39 -0.60 -2.90
C LEU A 309 -1.36 -1.27 -3.86
N ILE A 310 -2.52 -0.66 -4.10
CA ILE A 310 -3.53 -1.19 -5.01
C ILE A 310 -3.61 -0.25 -6.20
N VAL A 311 -3.33 -0.76 -7.40
CA VAL A 311 -3.35 0.04 -8.62
C VAL A 311 -4.65 -0.17 -9.37
N THR A 312 -5.24 0.92 -9.85
CA THR A 312 -6.46 0.91 -10.66
C THR A 312 -6.23 1.61 -12.00
N ASP A 313 -7.19 1.51 -12.90
CA ASP A 313 -7.24 2.26 -14.15
C ASP A 313 -7.23 3.78 -13.93
N PHE A 314 -7.75 4.24 -12.79
CA PHE A 314 -7.90 5.66 -12.48
C PHE A 314 -6.85 6.21 -11.51
N GLY A 315 -5.99 5.38 -10.93
CA GLY A 315 -5.01 5.83 -9.95
C GLY A 315 -4.50 4.71 -9.06
N ALA A 316 -4.38 4.99 -7.76
CA ALA A 316 -3.92 4.01 -6.79
C ALA A 316 -4.44 4.29 -5.37
N PHE A 317 -4.57 3.24 -4.58
CA PHE A 317 -4.70 3.31 -3.12
C PHE A 317 -3.35 2.92 -2.52
N PHE A 318 -2.82 3.80 -1.68
CA PHE A 318 -1.60 3.55 -0.91
C PHE A 318 -1.96 3.47 0.56
N ILE A 319 -1.87 2.27 1.11
CA ILE A 319 -2.30 1.96 2.47
C ILE A 319 -1.07 1.60 3.29
N ARG A 320 -0.84 2.36 4.37
CA ARG A 320 0.19 2.07 5.38
C ARG A 320 -0.49 1.59 6.64
N ILE A 321 -0.12 0.40 7.10
CA ILE A 321 -0.70 -0.21 8.29
C ILE A 321 0.36 -0.14 9.40
N CYS A 322 0.27 0.88 10.25
CA CYS A 322 1.31 1.22 11.21
C CYS A 322 1.01 0.57 12.57
N PRO A 323 1.86 -0.33 13.10
CA PRO A 323 1.64 -0.93 14.41
C PRO A 323 1.76 0.09 15.53
N ASP A 324 1.03 -0.13 16.64
CA ASP A 324 1.33 0.56 17.88
C ASP A 324 2.54 -0.09 18.57
N PRO A 325 3.64 0.66 18.81
CA PRO A 325 4.82 0.12 19.48
C PRO A 325 4.59 -0.33 20.92
N LYS A 326 3.47 0.06 21.54
CA LYS A 326 3.13 -0.25 22.94
C LYS A 326 1.98 -1.26 23.07
N ASN A 327 1.24 -1.50 22.00
CA ASN A 327 0.08 -2.37 22.04
C ASN A 327 0.02 -3.27 20.79
N PRO A 328 0.37 -4.57 20.90
CA PRO A 328 0.34 -5.49 19.76
C PRO A 328 -1.08 -5.70 19.21
N ALA A 329 -2.13 -5.39 19.96
CA ALA A 329 -3.52 -5.53 19.53
C ALA A 329 -4.11 -4.23 18.95
N HIS A 330 -3.26 -3.34 18.44
CA HIS A 330 -3.67 -2.04 17.91
C HIS A 330 -2.79 -1.62 16.72
N HIS A 331 -3.40 -0.92 15.77
CA HIS A 331 -2.70 -0.27 14.68
C HIS A 331 -3.42 0.98 14.21
N ILE A 332 -2.70 1.83 13.48
CA ILE A 332 -3.25 2.95 12.73
C ILE A 332 -3.11 2.66 11.24
N SER A 333 -4.22 2.62 10.52
CA SER A 333 -4.23 2.51 9.05
C SER A 333 -4.31 3.89 8.42
N LYS A 334 -3.33 4.24 7.59
CA LYS A 334 -3.26 5.50 6.85
C LYS A 334 -3.43 5.21 5.36
N ILE A 335 -4.53 5.67 4.77
CA ILE A 335 -4.87 5.46 3.36
C ILE A 335 -4.71 6.78 2.62
N THR A 336 -3.86 6.82 1.60
CA THR A 336 -3.80 7.91 0.63
C THR A 336 -4.39 7.44 -0.69
N ILE A 337 -5.34 8.21 -1.22
CA ILE A 337 -5.96 8.00 -2.51
C ILE A 337 -5.27 8.90 -3.53
N PHE A 338 -4.78 8.26 -4.58
CA PHE A 338 -4.09 8.88 -5.70
C PHE A 338 -4.91 8.74 -6.97
N PHE A 339 -4.92 9.79 -7.79
CA PHE A 339 -5.58 9.81 -9.08
C PHE A 339 -4.60 10.08 -10.20
N ARG A 340 -4.85 9.45 -11.34
CA ARG A 340 -4.19 9.79 -12.59
C ARG A 340 -4.90 11.01 -13.19
N PRO A 341 -4.18 12.11 -13.46
CA PRO A 341 -4.78 13.27 -14.10
C PRO A 341 -5.29 12.89 -15.50
N GLY A 342 -6.57 13.12 -15.78
CA GLY A 342 -7.09 13.00 -17.14
C GLY A 342 -6.43 14.05 -18.04
N THR A 343 -5.95 13.63 -19.20
CA THR A 343 -5.20 14.50 -20.14
C THR A 343 -6.05 14.98 -21.31
N SER A 344 -7.32 14.58 -21.38
CA SER A 344 -8.22 14.86 -22.50
C SER A 344 -9.66 15.03 -22.04
N GLY A 345 -10.38 15.97 -22.66
CA GLY A 345 -11.76 16.31 -22.32
C GLY A 345 -11.89 17.78 -21.94
N SER A 346 -13.13 18.25 -21.86
CA SER A 346 -13.47 19.54 -21.25
C SER A 346 -13.19 19.53 -19.74
N GLN A 347 -13.03 20.71 -19.13
CA GLN A 347 -12.85 20.82 -17.69
C GLN A 347 -14.01 20.18 -16.90
N GLU A 348 -15.24 20.33 -17.41
CA GLU A 348 -16.43 19.75 -16.80
C GLU A 348 -16.41 18.22 -16.79
N GLU A 349 -15.95 17.58 -17.88
CA GLU A 349 -15.78 16.12 -17.94
C GLU A 349 -14.69 15.64 -16.99
N LEU A 350 -13.58 16.37 -16.89
CA LEU A 350 -12.49 16.06 -15.96
C LEU A 350 -12.95 16.16 -14.50
N ASP A 351 -13.73 17.19 -14.17
CA ASP A 351 -14.27 17.40 -12.82
C ASP A 351 -15.30 16.32 -12.46
N ALA A 352 -16.20 15.98 -13.39
CA ALA A 352 -17.17 14.89 -13.20
C ALA A 352 -16.49 13.53 -13.02
N HIS A 353 -15.42 13.27 -13.77
CA HIS A 353 -14.62 12.06 -13.62
C HIS A 353 -13.94 11.99 -12.25
N ARG A 354 -13.31 13.08 -11.80
CA ARG A 354 -12.72 13.19 -10.46
C ARG A 354 -13.77 12.96 -9.36
N GLU A 355 -14.97 13.50 -9.51
CA GLU A 355 -16.05 13.32 -8.54
C GLU A 355 -16.49 11.85 -8.44
N LEU A 356 -16.66 11.17 -9.58
CA LEU A 356 -17.00 9.75 -9.60
C LEU A 356 -15.89 8.91 -8.94
N GLN A 357 -14.64 9.18 -9.29
CA GLN A 357 -13.47 8.51 -8.71
C GLN A 357 -13.42 8.67 -7.19
N ARG A 358 -13.71 9.88 -6.67
CA ARG A 358 -13.74 10.14 -5.23
C ARG A 358 -14.83 9.34 -4.52
N HIS A 359 -16.04 9.28 -5.08
CA HIS A 359 -17.12 8.46 -4.53
C HIS A 359 -16.77 6.97 -4.52
N LEU A 360 -16.20 6.44 -5.61
CA LEU A 360 -15.75 5.05 -5.67
C LEU A 360 -14.65 4.77 -4.65
N SER A 361 -13.73 5.72 -4.47
CA SER A 361 -12.63 5.59 -3.52
C SER A 361 -13.11 5.63 -2.07
N GLN A 362 -14.06 6.50 -1.75
CA GLN A 362 -14.71 6.54 -0.43
C GLN A 362 -15.48 5.25 -0.15
N PHE A 363 -16.21 4.73 -1.14
CA PHE A 363 -16.91 3.46 -1.01
C PHE A 363 -15.94 2.31 -0.70
N PHE A 364 -14.80 2.25 -1.41
CA PHE A 364 -13.78 1.24 -1.15
C PHE A 364 -13.18 1.35 0.26
N THR A 365 -12.85 2.55 0.71
CA THR A 365 -12.26 2.75 2.04
C THR A 365 -13.27 2.54 3.18
N ASP A 366 -14.54 2.82 2.96
CA ASP A 366 -15.61 2.49 3.90
C ASP A 366 -15.77 0.97 4.06
N ILE A 367 -15.64 0.18 2.98
CA ILE A 367 -15.68 -1.29 3.07
C ILE A 367 -14.53 -1.83 3.91
N ILE A 368 -13.30 -1.33 3.70
CA ILE A 368 -12.14 -1.73 4.52
C ILE A 368 -12.45 -1.49 6.00
N ARG A 369 -12.99 -0.31 6.34
CA ARG A 369 -13.29 0.06 7.73
C ARG A 369 -14.44 -0.79 8.30
N ASP A 370 -15.56 -0.87 7.59
CA ASP A 370 -16.84 -1.34 8.11
C ASP A 370 -17.06 -2.85 7.93
N GLU A 371 -16.27 -3.51 7.09
CA GLU A 371 -16.34 -4.95 6.86
C GLU A 371 -15.04 -5.65 7.29
N ASP A 372 -13.91 -5.33 6.66
CA ASP A 372 -12.63 -6.05 6.87
C ASP A 372 -12.07 -5.84 8.27
N TYR A 373 -11.97 -4.58 8.70
CA TYR A 373 -11.38 -4.26 10.00
C TYR A 373 -12.30 -4.63 11.16
N VAL A 374 -13.61 -4.73 10.93
CA VAL A 374 -14.55 -5.31 11.90
C VAL A 374 -14.26 -6.79 12.11
N MET A 375 -14.00 -7.55 11.04
CA MET A 375 -13.59 -8.95 11.16
C MET A 375 -12.21 -9.09 11.81
N SER A 376 -11.25 -8.24 11.45
CA SER A 376 -9.92 -8.22 12.03
C SER A 376 -9.94 -7.96 13.54
N ALA A 377 -10.76 -7.00 14.00
CA ALA A 377 -10.96 -6.74 15.42
C ALA A 377 -11.64 -7.92 16.14
N SER A 378 -12.59 -8.58 15.50
CA SER A 378 -13.22 -9.81 16.03
C SER A 378 -12.21 -10.96 16.17
N GLN A 379 -11.32 -11.15 15.18
CA GLN A 379 -10.21 -12.11 15.26
C GLN A 379 -9.27 -11.79 16.42
N GLN A 380 -8.95 -10.50 16.62
CA GLN A 380 -8.11 -10.06 17.74
C GLN A 380 -8.71 -10.41 19.10
N VAL A 381 -10.03 -10.28 19.29
CA VAL A 381 -10.71 -10.69 20.53
C VAL A 381 -10.44 -12.17 20.82
N THR A 382 -10.52 -13.02 19.80
CA THR A 382 -10.23 -14.45 19.94
C THR A 382 -8.76 -14.71 20.23
N ALA A 383 -7.83 -14.03 19.54
CA ALA A 383 -6.39 -14.16 19.78
C ALA A 383 -6.03 -13.76 21.23
N ASN A 384 -6.62 -12.67 21.74
CA ASN A 384 -6.41 -12.20 23.12
C ASN A 384 -6.86 -13.22 24.18
N SER A 385 -7.83 -14.08 23.86
CA SER A 385 -8.30 -15.10 24.81
C SER A 385 -7.30 -16.24 25.05
N GLY A 386 -6.37 -16.46 24.11
CA GLY A 386 -5.47 -17.61 24.11
C GLY A 386 -6.14 -18.98 23.88
N ALA A 387 -7.47 -19.03 23.71
CA ALA A 387 -8.21 -20.27 23.56
C ALA A 387 -7.99 -20.95 22.19
N LEU A 388 -7.77 -20.14 21.15
CA LEU A 388 -7.39 -20.61 19.81
C LEU A 388 -5.89 -20.41 19.63
N THR A 389 -5.11 -21.50 19.61
CA THR A 389 -3.64 -21.41 19.56
C THR A 389 -3.09 -21.24 18.15
N HIS A 390 -3.84 -21.69 17.14
CA HIS A 390 -3.45 -21.61 15.73
C HIS A 390 -4.67 -21.29 14.85
N ILE A 391 -4.42 -20.51 13.82
CA ILE A 391 -5.33 -20.34 12.67
C ILE A 391 -4.75 -21.10 11.47
N VAL A 392 -5.60 -21.37 10.48
CA VAL A 392 -5.22 -22.12 9.27
C VAL A 392 -5.27 -21.19 8.08
N PHE A 393 -4.17 -21.16 7.32
CA PHE A 393 -4.15 -20.58 5.98
C PHE A 393 -4.30 -21.70 4.95
N GLY A 394 -5.40 -21.65 4.19
CA GLY A 394 -5.74 -22.62 3.17
C GLY A 394 -4.81 -22.57 1.97
N ARG A 395 -5.00 -23.54 1.06
CA ARG A 395 -4.24 -23.59 -0.20
C ARG A 395 -4.56 -22.45 -1.15
N ASN A 396 -5.74 -21.86 -1.01
CA ASN A 396 -6.22 -20.72 -1.77
C ASN A 396 -5.68 -19.38 -1.26
N GLU A 397 -4.85 -19.37 -0.21
CA GLU A 397 -4.32 -18.16 0.45
C GLU A 397 -2.78 -18.06 0.36
N PRO A 398 -2.17 -18.20 -0.85
CA PRO A 398 -0.72 -18.24 -1.00
C PRO A 398 -0.01 -16.94 -0.59
N ALA A 399 -0.72 -15.82 -0.60
CA ALA A 399 -0.25 -14.53 -0.12
C ALA A 399 0.01 -14.56 1.40
N LEU A 400 -0.94 -15.08 2.19
CA LEU A 400 -0.82 -15.20 3.65
C LEU A 400 0.33 -16.13 4.02
N HIS A 401 0.53 -17.20 3.24
CA HIS A 401 1.70 -18.08 3.40
C HIS A 401 3.02 -17.33 3.19
N HIS A 402 3.05 -16.41 2.24
CA HIS A 402 4.23 -15.59 1.92
C HIS A 402 4.48 -14.52 2.97
N TYR A 403 3.44 -13.78 3.39
CA TYR A 403 3.51 -12.73 4.41
C TYR A 403 4.13 -13.26 5.69
N HIS A 404 3.49 -14.25 6.29
CA HIS A 404 3.88 -14.75 7.60
C HIS A 404 5.25 -15.41 7.58
N ASN A 405 5.61 -16.12 6.50
CA ASN A 405 6.97 -16.65 6.36
C ASN A 405 8.03 -15.59 6.09
N THR A 406 7.68 -14.49 5.41
CA THR A 406 8.60 -13.37 5.22
C THR A 406 8.90 -12.67 6.53
N TYR A 407 7.89 -12.42 7.39
CA TYR A 407 8.10 -11.89 8.74
C TYR A 407 8.97 -12.83 9.58
N ARG A 408 8.66 -14.13 9.57
CA ARG A 408 9.44 -15.13 10.32
C ARG A 408 10.89 -15.19 9.86
N ALA A 409 11.14 -15.23 8.55
CA ALA A 409 12.49 -15.20 8.00
C ALA A 409 13.25 -13.93 8.40
N ALA A 410 12.59 -12.77 8.36
CA ALA A 410 13.19 -11.49 8.75
C ALA A 410 13.53 -11.42 10.25
N LEU A 411 12.85 -12.20 11.10
CA LEU A 411 13.14 -12.36 12.52
C LEU A 411 14.08 -13.54 12.84
N GLY A 412 14.59 -14.24 11.82
CA GLY A 412 15.43 -15.44 12.01
C GLY A 412 14.68 -16.63 12.61
N MET A 413 13.36 -16.67 12.48
CA MET A 413 12.51 -17.76 12.95
C MET A 413 12.36 -18.83 11.86
N GLU A 414 12.12 -20.08 12.28
CA GLU A 414 11.78 -21.16 11.35
C GLU A 414 10.53 -20.81 10.54
N LEU A 415 10.51 -21.12 9.25
CA LEU A 415 9.33 -20.94 8.43
C LEU A 415 8.21 -21.88 8.92
N LEU A 416 6.96 -21.45 8.78
CA LEU A 416 5.83 -22.34 8.97
C LEU A 416 5.98 -23.53 8.01
N PRO A 417 5.72 -24.78 8.42
CA PRO A 417 5.74 -25.93 7.52
C PRO A 417 4.57 -25.88 6.53
N LEU A 418 4.72 -26.48 5.36
CA LEU A 418 3.61 -26.69 4.41
C LEU A 418 3.03 -28.08 4.67
N LEU A 419 1.74 -28.15 4.95
CA LEU A 419 1.05 -29.39 5.32
C LEU A 419 0.12 -29.84 4.19
N SER A 420 0.11 -31.13 3.89
CA SER A 420 -0.71 -31.72 2.81
C SER A 420 -2.05 -32.27 3.29
N ASP A 421 -2.18 -32.68 4.56
CA ASP A 421 -3.39 -33.28 5.13
C ASP A 421 -3.73 -32.71 6.52
N VAL A 422 -5.03 -32.50 6.78
CA VAL A 422 -5.56 -31.81 8.00
C VAL A 422 -5.35 -32.62 9.29
N ASN A 423 -4.89 -33.87 9.18
CA ASN A 423 -4.80 -34.84 10.27
C ASN A 423 -3.40 -34.98 10.92
N ASP A 424 -2.40 -34.19 10.48
CA ASP A 424 -1.06 -34.16 11.11
C ASP A 424 -0.91 -33.06 12.18
#